data_AF-A0A940DER0-F1
#
_entry.id   AF-A0A940DER0-F1
#
_cell.length_a   1.000
_cell.length_b   1.000
_cell.length_c   1.000
_cell.angle_alpha   90.00
_cell.angle_beta   90.00
_cell.angle_gamma   90.00
#
_symmetry.space_group_name_H-M   'P 1'
#
loop_
_entity.id
_entity.type
_entity.pdbx_description
1 polymer ?
#
loop_
_entity_poly.entity_id
_entity_poly.type
_entity_poly.pdbx_seq_one_letter_code
_entity_poly.pdbx_strand_id
1 'polypeptide(L)'
;MKTVCDFCKTEYALDAVPTGPVKCAVCGHTWVVPRPPRSNSVLVFIASLCALLSAIVFAVVVCYTDEMHEIQNHPLVSELNEVTRVTDESGAEHFQITGRVVNRSDQIYGVPGLVVVSYDSDDNVIARQRFMPPATLLDAGDDVSFTHVLSVPIDNVDKIRVKLETMGD
;
A
#
# COMPACT_ATOMS: atom_id res chain seq x y z
N MET A 1 2.96 -27.30 46.59
CA MET A 1 3.07 -27.89 45.24
C MET A 1 2.89 -29.41 45.33
N LYS A 2 2.41 -30.06 44.26
CA LYS A 2 2.30 -31.52 44.19
C LYS A 2 3.47 -32.07 43.37
N THR A 3 4.11 -33.13 43.85
CA THR A 3 5.11 -33.88 43.09
C THR A 3 4.85 -35.37 43.23
N VAL A 4 5.26 -36.15 42.24
CA VAL A 4 5.02 -37.57 42.18
C VAL A 4 6.37 -38.27 42.13
N CYS A 5 6.53 -39.36 42.87
CA CYS A 5 7.72 -40.19 42.74
C CYS A 5 7.75 -40.86 41.37
N ASP A 6 8.86 -40.70 40.63
CA ASP A 6 8.99 -41.25 39.28
C ASP A 6 8.89 -42.77 39.23
N PHE A 7 9.26 -43.44 40.32
CA PHE A 7 9.26 -44.91 40.43
C PHE A 7 7.90 -45.47 40.89
N CYS A 8 7.45 -45.17 42.11
CA CYS A 8 6.26 -45.79 42.69
C CYS A 8 4.97 -44.97 42.54
N LYS A 9 5.04 -43.82 41.85
CA LYS A 9 3.91 -42.92 41.58
C LYS A 9 3.16 -42.39 42.81
N THR A 10 3.77 -42.46 44.00
CA THR A 10 3.22 -41.84 45.21
C THR A 10 3.24 -40.32 45.07
N GLU A 11 2.11 -39.67 45.35
CA GLU A 11 1.95 -38.22 45.34
C GLU A 11 2.34 -37.61 46.70
N TYR A 12 3.09 -36.52 46.66
CA TYR A 12 3.53 -35.76 47.83
C TYR A 12 3.11 -34.30 47.69
N ALA A 13 2.59 -33.72 48.77
CA ALA A 13 2.38 -32.29 48.92
C ALA A 13 3.59 -31.69 49.65
N LEU A 14 4.27 -30.74 49.00
CA LEU A 14 5.42 -30.02 49.57
C LEU A 14 5.10 -28.54 49.71
N ASP A 15 5.54 -27.93 50.81
CA ASP A 15 5.36 -26.49 51.08
C ASP A 15 6.29 -25.62 50.24
N ALA A 16 7.50 -26.12 49.92
CA ALA A 16 8.48 -25.43 49.09
C ALA A 16 9.17 -26.39 48.10
N VAL A 17 9.72 -25.85 47.02
CA VAL A 17 10.51 -26.63 46.06
C VAL A 17 11.87 -26.99 46.69
N PRO A 18 12.23 -28.27 46.82
CA PRO A 18 13.53 -28.68 47.34
C PRO A 18 14.67 -28.13 46.46
N THR A 19 15.78 -27.76 47.09
CA THR A 19 17.00 -27.31 46.41
C THR A 19 17.89 -28.45 45.93
N GLY A 20 17.59 -29.69 46.32
CA GLY A 20 18.40 -30.87 46.01
C GLY A 20 17.56 -32.13 45.79
N PRO A 21 18.21 -33.29 45.63
CA PRO A 21 17.54 -34.56 45.43
C PRO A 21 16.69 -34.93 46.65
N VAL A 22 15.49 -35.45 46.40
CA VAL A 22 14.56 -35.94 47.42
C VAL A 22 14.49 -37.46 47.37
N LYS A 23 14.33 -38.10 48.52
CA LYS A 23 14.20 -39.56 48.65
C LYS A 23 12.75 -39.94 48.93
N CYS A 24 12.23 -40.93 48.20
CA CYS A 24 10.88 -41.44 48.39
C CYS A 24 10.79 -42.15 49.75
N ALA A 25 9.80 -41.78 50.56
CA ALA A 25 9.53 -42.47 51.83
C ALA A 25 8.98 -43.90 51.63
N VAL A 26 8.39 -44.20 50.46
CA VAL A 26 7.76 -45.50 50.18
C VAL A 26 8.75 -46.48 49.54
N CYS A 27 9.43 -46.09 48.46
CA CYS A 27 10.31 -46.99 47.69
C CYS A 27 11.82 -46.69 47.83
N GLY A 28 12.19 -45.61 48.53
CA GLY A 28 13.59 -45.22 48.71
C GLY A 28 14.27 -44.61 47.47
N HIS A 29 13.59 -44.51 46.33
CA HIS A 29 14.13 -43.91 45.11
C HIS A 29 14.42 -42.41 45.29
N THR A 30 15.56 -41.94 44.79
CA THR A 30 15.97 -40.53 44.82
C THR A 30 15.82 -39.87 43.47
N TRP A 31 15.11 -38.74 43.40
CA TRP A 31 14.93 -37.97 42.18
C TRP A 31 15.00 -36.46 42.46
N VAL A 32 15.13 -35.67 41.40
CA VAL A 32 15.11 -34.21 41.47
C VAL A 32 13.75 -33.72 40.99
N VAL A 33 13.06 -32.94 41.81
CA VAL A 33 11.76 -32.37 41.43
C VAL A 33 11.98 -31.32 40.34
N PRO A 34 11.40 -31.48 39.13
CA PRO A 34 11.58 -30.51 38.06
C PRO A 34 10.97 -29.17 38.47
N ARG A 35 11.76 -28.10 38.34
CA ARG A 35 11.25 -26.72 38.48
C ARG A 35 10.54 -26.34 37.19
N PRO A 36 9.32 -25.79 37.25
CA PRO A 36 8.71 -25.20 36.07
C PRO A 36 9.66 -24.12 35.54
N PRO A 37 9.92 -24.07 34.22
CA PRO A 37 10.77 -23.02 33.65
C PRO A 37 10.12 -21.67 33.99
N ARG A 38 10.88 -20.78 34.63
CA ARG A 38 10.43 -19.42 34.89
C ARG A 38 10.48 -18.69 33.56
N SER A 39 9.35 -18.58 32.86
CA SER A 39 9.26 -17.69 31.70
C SER A 39 9.52 -16.27 32.18
N ASN A 40 10.62 -15.67 31.74
CA ASN A 40 10.90 -14.28 32.06
C ASN A 40 9.99 -13.42 31.18
N SER A 41 8.86 -12.96 31.72
CA SER A 41 7.87 -12.14 30.99
C SER A 41 8.50 -10.91 30.33
N VAL A 42 9.59 -10.39 30.89
CA VAL A 42 10.36 -9.27 30.31
C VAL A 42 11.00 -9.68 28.98
N LEU A 43 11.58 -10.88 28.88
CA LEU A 43 12.17 -11.37 27.63
C LEU A 43 11.10 -11.59 26.55
N VAL A 44 9.93 -12.10 26.93
CA VAL A 44 8.80 -12.27 25.98
C VAL A 44 8.32 -10.90 25.47
N PHE A 45 8.23 -9.91 26.35
CA PHE A 45 7.85 -8.55 25.96
C PHE A 45 8.87 -7.92 25.00
N ILE A 46 10.17 -8.05 25.29
CA ILE A 46 11.24 -7.54 24.42
C ILE A 46 11.17 -8.24 23.05
N ALA A 47 11.03 -9.56 23.01
CA ALA A 47 10.91 -10.31 21.75
C ALA A 47 9.69 -9.87 20.93
N SER A 48 8.54 -9.66 21.58
CA SER A 48 7.34 -9.13 20.93
C SER A 48 7.54 -7.72 20.39
N LEU A 49 8.24 -6.85 21.13
CA LEU A 49 8.53 -5.49 20.69
C LEU A 49 9.46 -5.50 19.47
N CYS A 50 10.50 -6.34 19.48
CA CYS A 50 11.40 -6.52 18.34
C CYS A 50 10.65 -7.05 17.10
N ALA A 51 9.75 -8.02 17.27
CA ALA A 51 8.93 -8.53 16.17
C ALA A 51 8.00 -7.45 15.59
N LEU A 52 7.36 -6.66 16.45
CA LEU A 52 6.51 -5.55 16.03
C LEU A 52 7.31 -4.50 15.24
N LEU A 53 8.47 -4.09 15.76
CA LEU A 53 9.33 -3.11 15.08
C LEU A 53 9.81 -3.64 13.73
N SER A 54 10.18 -4.92 13.65
CA SER A 54 10.60 -5.54 12.39
C SER A 54 9.47 -5.56 11.35
N ALA A 55 8.23 -5.85 11.79
CA ALA A 55 7.07 -5.82 10.91
C ALA A 55 6.76 -4.40 10.40
N ILE A 56 6.91 -3.38 11.25
CA ILE A 56 6.73 -1.97 10.86
C ILE A 56 7.77 -1.57 9.82
N VAL A 57 9.05 -1.85 10.06
CA VAL A 57 10.13 -1.52 9.11
C VAL A 57 9.89 -2.22 7.77
N PHE A 58 9.54 -3.50 7.79
CA PHE A 58 9.24 -4.25 6.57
C PHE A 58 8.05 -3.65 5.80
N ALA A 59 6.96 -3.32 6.49
CA ALA A 59 5.80 -2.71 5.87
C ALA A 59 6.14 -1.36 5.22
N VAL A 60 6.88 -0.49 5.93
CA VAL A 60 7.33 0.80 5.39
C VAL A 60 8.20 0.62 4.16
N VAL A 61 9.17 -0.31 4.20
CA VAL A 61 10.05 -0.59 3.05
C VAL A 61 9.24 -1.08 1.86
N VAL A 62 8.32 -2.04 2.04
CA VAL A 62 7.49 -2.57 0.95
C VAL A 62 6.63 -1.47 0.32
N CYS A 63 5.93 -0.67 1.13
CA CYS A 63 5.12 0.43 0.62
C CYS A 63 5.97 1.46 -0.15
N TYR A 64 7.14 1.82 0.37
CA TYR A 64 8.03 2.77 -0.31
C TYR A 64 8.58 2.21 -1.62
N THR A 65 8.95 0.92 -1.66
CA THR A 65 9.42 0.28 -2.90
C THR A 65 8.34 0.19 -3.96
N ASP A 66 7.08 -0.04 -3.56
CA ASP A 66 5.94 -0.08 -4.48
C ASP A 66 5.69 1.29 -5.11
N GLU A 67 5.68 2.34 -4.29
CA GLU A 67 5.56 3.72 -4.77
C GLU A 67 6.70 4.11 -5.71
N MET A 68 7.95 3.76 -5.38
CA MET A 68 9.10 4.02 -6.25
C MET A 68 9.00 3.25 -7.57
N HIS A 69 8.51 2.00 -7.56
CA HIS A 69 8.32 1.22 -8.77
C HIS A 69 7.21 1.80 -9.65
N GLU A 70 6.13 2.31 -9.05
CA GLU A 70 5.07 3.02 -9.77
C GLU A 70 5.63 4.28 -10.46
N ILE A 71 6.40 5.11 -9.74
CA ILE A 71 7.01 6.32 -10.30
C ILE A 71 8.02 6.01 -11.40
N GLN A 72 8.80 4.94 -11.27
CA GLN A 72 9.75 4.54 -12.32
C GLN A 72 9.05 4.07 -13.59
N ASN A 73 7.94 3.33 -13.46
CA ASN A 73 7.20 2.82 -14.62
C ASN A 73 6.26 3.88 -15.23
N HIS A 74 5.74 4.80 -14.40
CA HIS A 74 4.81 5.85 -14.78
C HIS A 74 5.27 7.20 -14.20
N PRO A 75 6.38 7.76 -14.71
CA PRO A 75 6.97 8.99 -14.17
C PRO A 75 6.08 10.22 -14.38
N LEU A 76 5.26 10.18 -15.43
CA LEU A 76 4.27 11.21 -15.74
C LEU A 76 2.86 10.70 -15.45
N VAL A 77 2.05 11.53 -14.78
CA VAL A 77 0.64 11.25 -14.49
C VAL A 77 -0.21 12.43 -14.93
N SER A 78 -1.33 12.16 -15.60
CA SER A 78 -2.34 13.18 -15.94
C SER A 78 -3.50 13.12 -14.95
N GLU A 79 -3.79 14.26 -14.34
CA GLU A 79 -4.89 14.43 -13.39
C GLU A 79 -5.94 15.39 -13.97
N LEU A 80 -7.21 14.99 -13.90
CA LEU A 80 -8.34 15.81 -14.31
C LEU A 80 -8.87 16.57 -13.09
N ASN A 81 -8.90 17.91 -13.17
CA ASN A 81 -9.31 18.78 -12.07
C ASN A 81 -10.79 19.16 -12.20
N GLU A 82 -11.20 19.61 -13.38
CA GLU A 82 -12.55 20.11 -13.61
C GLU A 82 -13.06 19.76 -15.00
N VAL A 83 -14.38 19.60 -15.10
CA VAL A 83 -15.11 19.45 -16.36
C VAL A 83 -16.26 20.45 -16.34
N THR A 84 -16.19 21.45 -17.21
CA THR A 84 -17.21 22.49 -17.35
C THR A 84 -17.90 22.38 -18.71
N ARG A 85 -19.10 22.95 -18.82
CA ARG A 85 -19.83 23.03 -20.09
C ARG A 85 -19.58 24.40 -20.69
N VAL A 86 -19.25 24.43 -21.98
CA VAL A 86 -19.03 25.66 -22.74
C VAL A 86 -19.86 25.60 -24.00
N THR A 87 -20.62 26.64 -24.26
CA THR A 87 -21.37 26.80 -25.50
C THR A 87 -20.47 27.50 -26.52
N ASP A 88 -20.33 26.91 -27.71
CA ASP A 88 -19.57 27.52 -28.79
C ASP A 88 -20.37 28.64 -29.49
N GLU A 89 -19.72 29.33 -30.43
CA GLU A 89 -20.34 30.40 -31.23
C GLU A 89 -21.52 29.92 -32.10
N SER A 90 -21.60 28.60 -32.36
CA SER A 90 -22.68 27.97 -33.12
C SER A 90 -23.88 27.58 -32.26
N GLY A 91 -23.79 27.76 -30.93
CA GLY A 91 -24.82 27.39 -29.97
C GLY A 91 -24.79 25.92 -29.54
N ALA A 92 -23.77 25.16 -29.96
CA ALA A 92 -23.58 23.77 -29.53
C ALA A 92 -22.86 23.73 -28.17
N GLU A 93 -23.33 22.87 -27.26
CA GLU A 93 -22.66 22.65 -25.98
C GLU A 93 -21.55 21.61 -26.12
N HIS A 94 -20.38 21.95 -25.56
CA HIS A 94 -19.20 21.09 -25.49
C HIS A 94 -18.69 21.01 -24.06
N PHE A 95 -17.88 20.00 -23.77
CA PHE A 95 -17.13 19.95 -22.53
C PHE A 95 -15.80 20.68 -22.65
N GLN A 96 -15.48 21.53 -21.70
CA GLN A 96 -14.14 22.01 -21.45
C GLN A 96 -13.57 21.27 -20.25
N ILE A 97 -12.41 20.67 -20.42
CA ILE A 97 -11.69 19.99 -19.36
C ILE A 97 -10.51 20.82 -18.91
N THR A 98 -10.24 20.83 -17.61
CA THR A 98 -9.01 21.37 -17.03
C THR A 98 -8.34 20.31 -16.18
N GLY A 99 -7.02 20.26 -16.23
CA GLY A 99 -6.24 19.28 -15.50
C GLY A 99 -4.79 19.69 -15.43
N ARG A 100 -3.96 18.77 -14.93
CA ARG A 100 -2.50 18.94 -14.91
C ARG A 100 -1.80 17.65 -15.27
N VAL A 101 -0.59 17.77 -15.79
CA VAL A 101 0.36 16.68 -15.88
C VAL A 101 1.43 16.90 -14.83
N VAL A 102 1.72 15.88 -14.03
CA VAL A 102 2.69 15.92 -12.93
C VAL A 102 3.83 14.96 -13.26
N ASN A 103 5.07 15.43 -13.11
CA ASN A 103 6.25 14.58 -13.10
C ASN A 103 6.53 14.13 -11.67
N ARG A 104 6.22 12.88 -11.34
CA ARG A 104 6.46 12.33 -9.99
C ARG A 104 7.91 11.86 -9.79
N SER A 105 8.74 11.88 -10.83
CA SER A 105 10.12 11.40 -10.77
C SER A 105 11.12 12.48 -10.35
N ASP A 106 12.36 12.05 -10.11
CA ASP A 106 13.52 12.90 -9.81
C ASP A 106 14.32 13.29 -11.07
N GLN A 107 13.78 13.05 -12.27
CA GLN A 107 14.43 13.33 -13.55
C GLN A 107 13.54 14.20 -14.44
N ILE A 108 14.14 14.87 -15.43
CA ILE A 108 13.38 15.58 -16.46
C ILE A 108 12.73 14.57 -17.43
N TYR A 109 11.47 14.78 -17.77
CA TYR A 109 10.74 13.92 -18.71
C TYR A 109 10.09 14.71 -19.84
N GLY A 110 10.06 14.10 -21.03
CA GLY A 110 9.28 14.61 -22.16
C GLY A 110 7.80 14.33 -21.98
N VAL A 111 6.96 15.36 -22.07
CA VAL A 111 5.52 15.18 -21.93
C VAL A 111 4.95 14.70 -23.27
N PRO A 112 4.34 13.50 -23.34
CA PRO A 112 3.74 13.00 -24.56
C PRO A 112 2.44 13.76 -24.90
N GLY A 113 1.88 13.48 -26.07
CA GLY A 113 0.53 13.93 -26.41
C GLY A 113 -0.49 13.51 -25.35
N LEU A 114 -1.58 14.26 -25.22
CA LEU A 114 -2.68 13.91 -24.33
C LEU A 114 -3.85 13.40 -25.15
N VAL A 115 -4.53 12.38 -24.63
CA VAL A 115 -5.71 11.79 -25.24
C VAL A 115 -6.87 11.88 -24.27
N VAL A 116 -7.92 12.60 -24.67
CA VAL A 116 -9.21 12.55 -23.98
C VAL A 116 -10.02 11.42 -24.55
N VAL A 117 -10.60 10.61 -23.67
CA VAL A 117 -11.53 9.54 -24.01
C VAL A 117 -12.86 9.80 -23.33
N SER A 118 -13.91 9.91 -24.13
CA SER A 118 -15.30 10.08 -23.66
C SER A 118 -16.02 8.75 -23.71
N TYR A 119 -16.81 8.46 -22.68
CA TYR A 119 -17.54 7.21 -22.51
C TYR A 119 -19.04 7.48 -22.33
N ASP A 120 -19.86 6.54 -22.78
CA ASP A 120 -21.30 6.50 -22.49
C ASP A 120 -21.59 5.87 -21.13
N SER A 121 -22.87 5.76 -20.77
CA SER A 121 -23.34 5.14 -19.53
C SER A 121 -23.01 3.64 -19.42
N ASP A 122 -22.72 2.99 -20.53
CA ASP A 122 -22.37 1.57 -20.63
C ASP A 122 -20.84 1.36 -20.69
N ASP A 123 -20.04 2.40 -20.39
CA ASP A 123 -18.58 2.42 -20.46
C ASP A 123 -18.02 2.16 -21.89
N ASN A 124 -18.82 2.34 -22.96
CA ASN A 124 -18.32 2.29 -24.33
C ASN A 124 -17.63 3.60 -24.70
N VAL A 125 -16.56 3.50 -25.51
CA VAL A 125 -15.85 4.67 -26.02
C VAL A 125 -16.66 5.33 -27.13
N ILE A 126 -17.16 6.53 -26.89
CA ILE A 126 -17.87 7.35 -27.88
C ILE A 126 -16.87 8.10 -28.76
N ALA A 127 -15.82 8.64 -28.13
CA ALA A 127 -14.86 9.49 -28.82
C ALA A 127 -13.48 9.45 -28.19
N ARG A 128 -12.48 9.70 -29.03
CA ARG A 128 -11.08 9.89 -28.65
C ARG A 128 -10.55 11.14 -29.35
N GLN A 129 -10.01 12.06 -28.57
CA GLN A 129 -9.42 13.29 -29.11
C GLN A 129 -8.01 13.47 -28.58
N ARG A 130 -7.06 13.63 -29.50
CA ARG A 130 -5.67 13.94 -29.19
C ARG A 130 -5.48 15.45 -29.14
N PHE A 131 -4.66 15.93 -28.22
CA PHE A 131 -4.24 17.33 -28.18
C PHE A 131 -2.79 17.45 -27.71
N MET A 132 -2.15 18.55 -28.09
CA MET A 132 -0.75 18.79 -27.77
C MET A 132 -0.58 19.03 -26.27
N PRO A 133 0.53 18.56 -25.68
CA PRO A 133 0.81 18.85 -24.29
C PRO A 133 1.09 20.35 -24.10
N PRO A 134 0.78 20.90 -22.91
CA PRO A 134 1.01 22.32 -22.62
C PRO A 134 2.51 22.68 -22.51
N ALA A 135 3.38 21.70 -22.27
CA ALA A 135 4.83 21.81 -22.27
C ALA A 135 5.43 20.55 -22.92
N THR A 136 6.61 20.66 -23.53
CA THR A 136 7.30 19.51 -24.15
C THR A 136 8.18 18.76 -23.17
N LEU A 137 8.63 19.42 -22.10
CA LEU A 137 9.49 18.89 -21.05
C LEU A 137 8.95 19.36 -19.70
N LEU A 138 9.12 18.53 -18.69
CA LEU A 138 8.73 18.82 -17.31
C LEU A 138 9.88 18.40 -16.39
N ASP A 139 10.36 19.34 -15.57
CA ASP A 139 11.43 19.09 -14.61
C ASP A 139 10.97 18.13 -13.50
N ALA A 140 11.92 17.64 -12.71
CA ALA A 140 11.67 16.71 -11.61
C ALA A 140 10.70 17.30 -10.58
N GLY A 141 9.59 16.61 -10.29
CA GLY A 141 8.59 17.06 -9.33
C GLY A 141 7.65 18.17 -9.83
N ASP A 142 7.89 18.74 -11.01
CA ASP A 142 7.10 19.85 -11.54
C ASP A 142 5.76 19.38 -12.12
N ASP A 143 4.84 20.33 -12.28
CA ASP A 143 3.55 20.14 -12.91
C ASP A 143 3.22 21.23 -13.93
N VAL A 144 2.37 20.88 -14.89
CA VAL A 144 1.87 21.81 -15.91
C VAL A 144 0.37 21.64 -16.11
N SER A 145 -0.35 22.75 -16.05
CA SER A 145 -1.80 22.76 -16.25
C SER A 145 -2.17 22.76 -17.74
N PHE A 146 -3.28 22.12 -18.09
CA PHE A 146 -3.86 22.16 -19.43
C PHE A 146 -5.36 22.49 -19.36
N THR A 147 -5.85 23.10 -20.44
CA THR A 147 -7.27 23.32 -20.70
C THR A 147 -7.57 22.92 -22.13
N HIS A 148 -8.60 22.11 -22.34
CA HIS A 148 -8.96 21.63 -23.67
C HIS A 148 -10.48 21.54 -23.84
N VAL A 149 -10.98 21.97 -25.01
CA VAL A 149 -12.40 21.87 -25.35
C VAL A 149 -12.61 20.67 -26.26
N LEU A 150 -13.53 19.79 -25.87
CA LEU A 150 -13.87 18.61 -26.65
C LEU A 150 -14.67 19.01 -27.88
N SER A 151 -14.39 18.37 -29.01
CA SER A 151 -15.12 18.62 -30.26
C SER A 151 -16.44 17.85 -30.36
N VAL A 152 -16.73 17.01 -29.35
CA VAL A 152 -17.93 16.16 -29.31
C VAL A 152 -19.01 16.90 -28.51
N PRO A 153 -20.24 17.00 -29.06
CA PRO A 153 -21.37 17.48 -28.30
C PRO A 153 -21.57 16.70 -27.00
N ILE A 154 -22.14 17.35 -25.98
CA ILE A 154 -22.35 16.74 -24.66
C ILE A 154 -23.26 15.49 -24.70
N ASP A 155 -24.07 15.37 -25.75
CA ASP A 155 -25.07 14.31 -25.89
C ASP A 155 -24.43 12.91 -25.81
N ASN A 156 -24.91 12.11 -24.86
CA ASN A 156 -24.52 10.73 -24.54
C ASN A 156 -23.18 10.55 -23.83
N VAL A 157 -22.45 11.61 -23.45
CA VAL A 157 -21.21 11.46 -22.65
C VAL A 157 -21.55 11.44 -21.16
N ASP A 158 -21.26 10.32 -20.49
CA ASP A 158 -21.41 10.16 -19.04
C ASP A 158 -20.09 10.42 -18.30
N LYS A 159 -18.97 10.04 -18.92
CA LYS A 159 -17.66 9.98 -18.26
C LYS A 159 -16.54 10.38 -19.19
N ILE A 160 -15.58 11.16 -18.66
CA ILE A 160 -14.41 11.64 -19.40
C ILE A 160 -13.15 11.21 -18.65
N ARG A 161 -12.17 10.71 -19.39
CA ARG A 161 -10.83 10.40 -18.87
C ARG A 161 -9.77 11.02 -19.76
N VAL A 162 -8.72 11.54 -19.13
CA VAL A 162 -7.52 11.99 -19.82
C VAL A 162 -6.43 10.96 -19.60
N LYS A 163 -5.69 10.64 -20.66
CA LYS A 163 -4.55 9.73 -20.63
C LYS A 163 -3.38 10.38 -21.33
N LEU A 164 -2.18 10.07 -20.86
CA LEU A 164 -0.96 10.32 -21.62
C LEU A 164 -0.91 9.35 -22.80
N GLU A 165 -0.56 9.86 -23.97
CA GLU A 165 -0.35 9.06 -25.16
C GLU A 165 0.84 8.13 -24.90
N THR A 166 0.59 6.83 -25.06
CA THR A 166 1.65 5.84 -24.92
C THR A 166 2.56 5.97 -26.14
N MET A 167 3.85 6.28 -25.94
CA MET A 167 4.84 6.26 -27.01
C MET A 167 5.03 4.81 -27.47
N GLY A 168 4.16 4.28 -28.34
CA GLY A 168 4.28 2.88 -28.75
C GLY A 168 3.19 2.24 -29.62
N ASP A 169 2.06 2.90 -29.92
CA ASP A 169 1.01 2.34 -30.81
C ASP A 169 0.85 3.10 -32.12
#